data_AF-A0A329UEV1-F1
#
_entry.id   AF-A0A329UEV1-F1
#
_cell.length_a   1.000
_cell.length_b   1.000
_cell.length_c   1.000
_cell.angle_alpha   90.00
_cell.angle_beta   90.00
_cell.angle_gamma   90.00
#
_symmetry.space_group_name_H-M   'P 1'
#
loop_
_entity.id
_entity.type
_entity.pdbx_description
1 polymer ?
#
loop_
_entity_poly.entity_id
_entity_poly.type
_entity_poly.pdbx_seq_one_letter_code
_entity_poly.pdbx_strand_id
1 'polypeptide(L)'
;MEIKNVHCEKQALELFRMMPDNKKSSLHNALSRNLEFTTSWGLELGELRAYQNGVYITLQGTRCSFSVYAELVNGKPVFKRKPPESKLSLKFRSGLLFDAGDFNEF
;
A
#
# COMPACT_ATOMS: atom_id res chain seq x y z
N MET A 1 21.77 -7.36 1.21
CA MET A 1 21.25 -6.01 1.57
C MET A 1 19.74 -6.15 1.69
N GLU A 2 19.23 -6.67 2.81
CA GLU A 2 17.86 -7.28 2.84
C GLU A 2 17.02 -6.98 4.09
N ILE A 3 17.58 -6.33 5.12
CA ILE A 3 16.85 -6.16 6.40
C ILE A 3 15.84 -4.99 6.36
N LYS A 4 16.00 -4.04 5.42
CA LYS A 4 15.12 -2.84 5.36
C LYS A 4 13.74 -3.11 4.75
N ASN A 5 13.59 -4.07 3.83
CA ASN A 5 12.30 -4.29 3.13
C ASN A 5 11.24 -4.93 4.03
N VAL A 6 11.62 -5.94 4.83
CA VAL A 6 10.68 -6.64 5.73
C VAL A 6 9.99 -5.69 6.72
N HIS A 7 10.68 -4.65 7.18
CA HIS A 7 10.07 -3.65 8.07
C HIS A 7 9.02 -2.81 7.34
N CYS A 8 9.31 -2.37 6.11
CA CYS A 8 8.38 -1.58 5.31
C CYS A 8 7.16 -2.38 4.86
N GLU A 9 7.32 -3.66 4.54
CA GLU A 9 6.21 -4.58 4.22
C GLU A 9 5.26 -4.75 5.42
N LYS A 10 5.81 -4.97 6.63
CA LYS A 10 5.00 -5.02 7.85
C LYS A 10 4.25 -3.72 8.11
N GLN A 11 4.91 -2.57 7.96
CA GLN A 11 4.27 -1.26 8.11
C GLN A 11 3.14 -1.06 7.09
N ALA A 12 3.34 -1.51 5.85
CA ALA A 12 2.32 -1.44 4.80
C ALA A 12 1.09 -2.30 5.17
N LEU A 13 1.30 -3.54 5.61
CA LEU A 13 0.23 -4.44 6.05
C LEU A 13 -0.54 -3.87 7.25
N GLU A 14 0.15 -3.32 8.25
CA GLU A 14 -0.49 -2.63 9.38
C GLU A 14 -1.34 -1.45 8.90
N LEU A 15 -0.82 -0.63 7.97
CA LEU A 15 -1.57 0.47 7.40
C LEU A 15 -2.82 -0.01 6.65
N PHE A 16 -2.73 -1.14 5.92
CA PHE A 16 -3.87 -1.74 5.23
C PHE A 16 -4.96 -2.20 6.21
N ARG A 17 -4.58 -2.80 7.36
CA ARG A 17 -5.53 -3.19 8.41
C ARG A 17 -6.26 -2.00 9.03
N MET A 18 -5.60 -0.84 9.09
CA MET A 18 -6.17 0.41 9.62
C MET A 18 -7.03 1.19 8.60
N MET A 19 -7.07 0.77 7.33
CA MET A 19 -7.87 1.46 6.31
C MET A 19 -9.36 1.48 6.66
N PRO A 20 -10.10 2.54 6.27
CA PRO A 20 -11.55 2.52 6.32
C PRO A 20 -12.11 1.45 5.37
N ASP A 21 -13.31 0.94 5.65
CA ASP A 21 -13.89 -0.21 4.95
C ASP A 21 -14.00 0.01 3.43
N ASN A 22 -14.35 1.22 3.00
CA ASN A 22 -14.40 1.56 1.58
C ASN A 22 -13.05 1.37 0.86
N LYS A 23 -11.93 1.61 1.56
CA LYS A 23 -10.59 1.41 1.03
C LYS A 23 -10.16 -0.06 1.11
N LYS A 24 -10.57 -0.79 2.15
CA LYS A 24 -10.41 -2.25 2.20
C LYS A 24 -11.14 -2.94 1.05
N SER A 25 -12.41 -2.59 0.80
CA SER A 25 -13.14 -3.10 -0.36
C SER A 25 -12.48 -2.73 -1.69
N SER A 26 -11.87 -1.55 -1.79
CA SER A 26 -11.12 -1.16 -2.99
C SER A 26 -9.86 -2.00 -3.21
N LEU A 27 -9.16 -2.38 -2.13
CA LEU A 27 -8.02 -3.30 -2.17
C LEU A 27 -8.49 -4.70 -2.58
N HIS A 28 -9.51 -5.24 -1.91
CA HIS A 28 -10.11 -6.53 -2.25
C HIS A 28 -10.54 -6.58 -3.73
N ASN A 29 -11.20 -5.54 -4.24
CA ASN A 29 -11.59 -5.47 -5.65
C ASN A 29 -10.40 -5.43 -6.62
N ALA A 30 -9.25 -4.89 -6.21
CA ALA A 30 -8.04 -4.97 -7.01
C ALA A 30 -7.46 -6.40 -7.01
N LEU A 31 -7.46 -7.07 -5.85
CA LEU A 31 -7.03 -8.46 -5.71
C LEU A 31 -7.93 -9.42 -6.50
N SER A 32 -9.26 -9.30 -6.38
CA SER A 32 -10.22 -10.14 -7.09
C SER A 32 -10.08 -10.01 -8.62
N ARG A 33 -9.91 -8.78 -9.12
CA ARG A 33 -9.66 -8.57 -10.55
C ARG A 33 -8.32 -9.15 -10.99
N ASN A 34 -7.28 -9.06 -10.16
CA ASN A 34 -6.00 -9.68 -10.49
C ASN A 34 -6.15 -11.20 -10.57
N LEU A 35 -6.87 -11.81 -9.63
CA LEU A 35 -7.20 -13.23 -9.65
C LEU A 35 -7.96 -13.62 -10.92
N GLU A 36 -8.97 -12.85 -11.31
CA GLU A 36 -9.77 -13.09 -12.51
C GLU A 36 -8.92 -13.12 -13.79
N PHE A 37 -7.97 -12.20 -13.93
CA PHE A 37 -7.17 -12.06 -15.16
C PHE A 37 -5.87 -12.88 -15.18
N THR A 38 -5.41 -13.37 -14.03
CA THR A 38 -4.06 -13.95 -13.90
C THR A 38 -4.00 -15.24 -13.10
N THR A 39 -5.11 -15.65 -12.48
CA THR A 39 -5.19 -16.75 -11.49
C THR A 39 -4.33 -16.55 -10.23
N SER A 40 -3.79 -15.35 -10.00
CA SER A 40 -3.02 -14.98 -8.80
C SER A 40 -3.78 -14.00 -7.89
N TRP A 41 -3.98 -14.38 -6.63
CA TRP A 41 -4.49 -13.49 -5.58
C TRP A 41 -3.33 -12.67 -5.00
N GLY A 42 -3.01 -11.52 -5.59
CA GLY A 42 -1.91 -10.70 -5.10
C GLY A 42 -1.67 -9.42 -5.90
N LEU A 43 -0.97 -8.48 -5.26
CA LEU A 43 -0.39 -7.30 -5.90
C LEU A 43 1.10 -7.25 -5.53
N GLU A 44 1.88 -8.04 -6.24
CA GLU A 44 3.24 -8.48 -5.87
C GLU A 44 4.24 -7.32 -5.75
N LEU A 45 4.14 -6.31 -6.62
CA LEU A 45 5.11 -5.22 -6.67
C LEU A 45 4.55 -3.98 -6.00
N GLY A 46 5.26 -3.43 -5.02
CA GLY A 46 4.85 -2.21 -4.36
C GLY A 46 5.97 -1.21 -4.14
N GLU A 47 5.57 0.00 -3.77
CA GLU A 47 6.49 1.04 -3.29
C GLU A 47 5.84 1.78 -2.12
N LEU A 48 6.59 1.90 -1.03
CA LEU A 48 6.26 2.78 0.09
C LEU A 48 7.03 4.08 -0.09
N ARG A 49 6.31 5.20 -0.11
CA ARG A 49 6.88 6.55 -0.09
C ARG A 49 6.48 7.24 1.20
N ALA A 50 7.47 7.48 2.06
CA ALA A 50 7.29 8.26 3.27
C ALA A 50 7.62 9.73 3.00
N TYR A 51 6.63 10.58 3.17
CA TYR A 51 6.72 12.02 3.15
C TYR A 51 6.82 12.56 4.58
N GLN A 52 7.19 13.82 4.71
CA GLN A 52 7.25 14.49 6.01
C GLN A 52 5.97 14.36 6.84
N ASN A 53 4.81 14.38 6.17
CA ASN A 53 3.50 14.45 6.83
C ASN A 53 2.62 13.23 6.58
N GLY A 54 3.12 12.20 5.89
CA GLY A 54 2.26 11.10 5.47
C GLY A 54 2.98 10.01 4.70
N VAL A 55 2.27 8.93 4.42
CA VAL A 55 2.78 7.76 3.70
C VAL A 55 1.87 7.49 2.51
N TYR A 56 2.48 7.24 1.36
CA TYR A 56 1.79 6.77 0.16
C TYR A 56 2.31 5.39 -0.20
N ILE A 57 1.39 4.46 -0.43
CA ILE A 57 1.72 3.11 -0.86
C ILE A 57 1.04 2.86 -2.20
N THR A 58 1.81 2.37 -3.16
CA THR A 58 1.31 1.86 -4.44
C THR A 58 1.61 0.38 -4.53
N LEU A 59 0.64 -0.40 -5.01
CA LEU A 59 0.76 -1.82 -5.30
C LEU A 59 0.37 -2.08 -6.76
N GLN A 60 1.02 -3.04 -7.39
CA GLN A 60 0.82 -3.44 -8.78
C GLN A 60 0.81 -4.96 -8.86
N GLY A 61 -0.27 -5.49 -9.43
CA GLY A 61 -0.31 -6.83 -10.01
C GLY A 61 -0.15 -6.74 -11.53
N THR A 62 -0.23 -7.88 -12.21
CA THR A 62 -0.03 -7.93 -13.67
C THR A 62 -1.07 -7.09 -14.44
N ARG A 63 -2.31 -7.03 -13.96
CA ARG A 63 -3.42 -6.29 -14.63
C ARG A 63 -4.13 -5.27 -13.75
N CYS A 64 -3.73 -5.16 -12.49
CA CYS A 64 -4.43 -4.37 -11.49
C CYS A 64 -3.45 -3.53 -10.69
N SER A 65 -3.94 -2.43 -10.12
CA SER A 65 -3.16 -1.63 -9.18
C SER A 65 -4.05 -1.13 -8.06
N PHE A 66 -3.41 -0.86 -6.94
CA PHE A 66 -4.02 -0.24 -5.78
C PHE A 66 -3.10 0.84 -5.27
N SER A 67 -3.66 1.90 -4.70
CA SER A 67 -2.85 2.86 -3.95
C SER A 67 -3.63 3.52 -2.83
N VAL A 68 -2.92 3.87 -1.77
CA VAL A 68 -3.50 4.50 -0.59
C VAL A 68 -2.54 5.52 -0.02
N TYR A 69 -3.09 6.66 0.38
CA TYR A 69 -2.37 7.71 1.08
C TYR A 69 -3.00 7.93 2.46
N ALA A 70 -2.15 8.06 3.46
CA ALA A 70 -2.52 8.48 4.80
C ALA A 70 -1.61 9.62 5.25
N GLU A 71 -2.20 10.70 5.77
CA GLU A 71 -1.43 11.66 6.55
C GLU A 71 -1.25 11.17 7.98
N LEU A 72 -0.11 11.49 8.58
CA LEU A 72 0.14 11.26 9.98
C LEU A 72 -0.29 12.49 10.78
N VAL A 73 -1.45 12.40 11.43
CA VAL A 73 -1.97 13.45 12.31
C VAL A 73 -1.87 12.94 13.74
N ASN A 74 -1.05 13.60 14.57
CA ASN A 74 -0.77 13.17 15.94
C ASN A 74 -0.33 11.70 16.05
N GLY A 75 0.51 11.26 15.10
CA GLY A 75 1.00 9.88 15.03
C GLY A 75 -0.02 8.85 14.52
N LYS A 76 -1.25 9.26 14.16
CA LYS A 76 -2.29 8.36 13.63
C LYS A 76 -2.49 8.56 12.13
N PRO A 77 -2.70 7.50 11.35
CA PRO A 77 -2.98 7.61 9.93
C PRO A 77 -4.40 8.12 9.68
N VAL A 78 -4.52 9.17 8.88
CA VAL A 78 -5.78 9.72 8.38
C VAL A 78 -5.82 9.53 6.87
N PHE A 79 -6.64 8.58 6.42
CA PHE A 79 -6.75 8.18 5.02
C PHE A 79 -7.48 9.22 4.18
N LYS A 80 -6.85 9.69 3.10
CA LYS A 80 -7.44 10.66 2.18
C LYS A 80 -6.78 10.62 0.80
N ARG A 81 -7.28 11.44 -0.11
CA ARG A 81 -6.65 11.62 -1.43
C ARG A 81 -5.24 12.19 -1.25
N LYS A 82 -4.28 11.59 -1.95
CA LYS A 82 -2.91 12.08 -2.00
C LYS A 82 -2.85 13.51 -2.57
N PRO A 83 -2.20 14.46 -1.88
CA PRO A 83 -1.89 15.77 -2.45
C PRO A 83 -0.98 15.67 -3.68
N PRO A 84 -0.93 16.71 -4.53
CA PRO A 84 0.06 16.81 -5.60
C PRO A 84 1.48 16.63 -5.07
N GLU A 85 2.35 15.97 -5.85
CA GLU A 85 3.73 15.70 -5.43
C GLU A 85 4.50 16.96 -5.06
N SER A 86 4.25 18.07 -5.75
CA SER A 86 4.87 19.38 -5.50
C SER A 86 4.59 19.95 -4.10
N LYS A 87 3.57 19.43 -3.40
CA LYS A 87 3.21 19.84 -2.04
C LYS A 87 3.75 18.89 -0.97
N LEU A 88 4.49 17.86 -1.35
CA LEU A 88 4.99 16.83 -0.46
C LEU A 88 6.52 16.83 -0.42
N SER A 89 7.09 16.73 0.78
CA SER A 89 8.54 16.57 0.97
C SER A 89 8.84 15.08 1.17
N LEU A 90 9.31 14.41 0.13
CA LEU A 90 9.72 13.00 0.20
C LEU A 90 10.93 12.86 1.13
N LYS A 91 10.86 11.94 2.09
CA LYS A 91 11.96 11.65 3.02
C LYS A 91 12.60 10.30 2.73
N PHE A 92 11.78 9.32 2.34
CA PHE A 92 12.22 7.96 2.17
C PHE A 92 11.33 7.22 1.16
N ARG A 93 11.93 6.29 0.42
CA ARG A 93 11.22 5.33 -0.43
C ARG A 93 11.80 3.94 -0.24
N SER A 94 10.93 2.92 -0.29
CA SER A 94 11.32 1.52 -0.31
C SER A 94 10.48 0.76 -1.32
N GLY A 95 11.11 -0.18 -2.03
CA GLY A 95 10.36 -1.23 -2.72
C GLY A 95 9.68 -2.14 -1.70
N LEU A 96 8.53 -2.67 -2.08
CA LEU A 96 7.79 -3.69 -1.34
C LEU A 96 7.62 -4.89 -2.26
N LEU A 97 7.79 -6.09 -1.71
CA LEU A 97 7.49 -7.33 -2.42
C LEU A 97 6.50 -8.14 -1.57
N PHE A 98 5.36 -8.47 -2.15
CA PHE A 98 4.33 -9.25 -1.47
C PHE A 98 4.07 -10.56 -2.20
N ASP A 99 3.66 -11.57 -1.46
CA ASP A 99 3.09 -12.80 -1.99
C ASP A 99 1.57 -12.86 -1.76
N ALA A 100 0.94 -13.92 -2.24
CA ALA A 100 -0.51 -14.10 -2.08
C ALA A 100 -0.93 -14.25 -0.61
N GLY A 101 -0.06 -14.84 0.22
CA GLY A 101 -0.30 -15.07 1.63
C GLY A 101 -0.42 -13.78 2.44
N ASP A 102 0.33 -12.74 2.05
CA ASP A 102 0.26 -11.40 2.65
C ASP A 102 -1.13 -10.75 2.55
N PHE A 103 -1.94 -11.18 1.57
CA PHE A 103 -3.28 -10.67 1.32
C PHE A 103 -4.42 -11.55 1.83
N ASN A 104 -4.14 -12.65 2.54
CA ASN A 104 -5.17 -13.58 3.03
C ASN A 104 -6.16 -12.95 4.02
N GLU A 105 -5.78 -11.86 4.68
CA GLU A 105 -6.62 -11.15 5.65
C GLU A 105 -7.53 -10.07 5.03
N PHE A 106 -7.47 -9.85 3.70
CA PHE A 106 -8.08 -8.71 3.02
C PHE A 106 -9.11 -9.08 1.97
#